data_AF-A0A8T5PWI7-F1
#
_entry.id   AF-A0A8T5PWI7-F1
#
_cell.length_a   1.000
_cell.length_b   1.000
_cell.length_c   1.000
_cell.angle_alpha   90.00
_cell.angle_beta   90.00
_cell.angle_gamma   90.00
#
_symmetry.space_group_name_H-M   'P 1'
#
loop_
_entity.id
_entity.type
_entity.pdbx_description
1 polymer ?
#
loop_
_entity_poly.entity_id
_entity_poly.type
_entity_poly.pdbx_seq_one_letter_code
_entity_poly.pdbx_strand_id
1 'polypeptide(L)'
;MPGQAIFDRSDKISFNLAKFKKAGKEFEVVIDADKAVEFKEGKPVDIKDILQSENIYSDAKKGMLASETQLKQIFETENSLQIAEQIITEGEIQLTAEYRKKLREQKLNRIVELIRQRGIDPRTNLPHPAARIESAIKEAKVKIDELKTAEEQVQPVVAALRPVLPIRIELQEIALKISAENAVKSYSAVKRHATILKEEWLKDGSWVCVVEVPA
;
A
#
# COMPACT_ATOMS: atom_id res chain seq x y z
N MET A 1 -40.24 -30.06 28.96
CA MET A 1 -38.84 -30.24 28.56
C MET A 1 -38.31 -28.90 28.09
N PRO A 2 -37.25 -28.32 28.69
CA PRO A 2 -36.71 -27.05 28.22
C PRO A 2 -35.99 -27.27 26.88
N GLY A 3 -36.32 -26.44 25.89
CA GLY A 3 -35.81 -26.55 24.52
C GLY A 3 -34.29 -26.37 24.45
N GLN A 4 -33.63 -27.22 23.68
CA GLN A 4 -32.22 -27.11 23.35
C GLN A 4 -31.99 -25.87 22.48
N ALA A 5 -31.01 -25.04 22.85
CA ALA A 5 -30.53 -23.97 21.99
C ALA A 5 -29.83 -24.59 20.77
N ILE A 6 -30.31 -24.26 19.57
CA ILE A 6 -29.83 -24.79 18.27
C ILE A 6 -28.63 -23.98 17.74
N PHE A 7 -28.24 -22.90 18.42
CA PHE A 7 -27.11 -22.06 18.04
C PHE A 7 -25.94 -22.26 18.99
N ASP A 8 -24.86 -22.82 18.45
CA ASP A 8 -23.55 -22.84 19.08
C ASP A 8 -23.07 -21.39 19.28
N ARG A 9 -23.00 -20.95 20.54
CA ARG A 9 -22.54 -19.59 20.91
C ARG A 9 -21.03 -19.40 20.72
N SER A 10 -20.33 -20.33 20.07
CA SER A 10 -18.87 -20.31 19.93
C SER A 10 -18.34 -19.74 18.62
N ASP A 11 -19.18 -19.42 17.64
CA ASP A 11 -18.78 -18.63 16.48
C ASP A 11 -18.61 -17.16 16.89
N LYS A 12 -17.44 -16.83 17.44
CA LYS A 12 -17.01 -15.42 17.52
C LYS A 12 -16.87 -14.92 16.09
N ILE A 13 -17.91 -14.27 15.58
CA ILE A 13 -17.85 -13.60 14.29
C ILE A 13 -16.76 -12.53 14.40
N SER A 14 -15.62 -12.80 13.76
CA SER A 14 -14.45 -11.94 13.73
C SER A 14 -14.60 -10.98 12.57
N PHE A 15 -15.06 -9.76 12.85
CA PHE A 15 -15.12 -8.68 11.88
C PHE A 15 -13.80 -7.90 11.84
N ASN A 16 -13.33 -7.54 10.65
CA ASN A 16 -12.28 -6.55 10.49
C ASN A 16 -12.92 -5.17 10.44
N LEU A 17 -12.32 -4.20 11.15
CA LEU A 17 -12.89 -2.88 11.33
C LEU A 17 -11.90 -1.82 10.88
N ALA A 18 -12.37 -0.78 10.18
CA ALA A 18 -11.62 0.47 10.10
C ALA A 18 -12.18 1.44 11.14
N LYS A 19 -11.30 2.09 11.90
CA LYS A 19 -11.65 3.05 12.94
C LYS A 19 -11.17 4.44 12.60
N PHE A 20 -12.02 5.42 12.83
CA PHE A 20 -11.69 6.83 12.72
C PHE A 20 -12.10 7.57 13.99
N LYS A 21 -11.23 8.45 14.48
CA LYS A 21 -11.47 9.22 15.69
C LYS A 21 -11.30 10.70 15.41
N LYS A 22 -12.38 11.47 15.62
CA LYS A 22 -12.39 12.92 15.40
C LYS A 22 -13.32 13.58 16.41
N ALA A 23 -12.91 14.74 16.93
CA ALA A 23 -13.66 15.50 17.94
C ALA A 23 -14.12 14.66 19.16
N GLY A 24 -13.27 13.72 19.61
CA GLY A 24 -13.57 12.84 20.75
C GLY A 24 -14.59 11.74 20.47
N LYS A 25 -15.10 11.61 19.24
CA LYS A 25 -16.01 10.53 18.82
C LYS A 25 -15.28 9.50 17.97
N GLU A 26 -15.75 8.26 18.04
CA GLU A 26 -15.22 7.11 17.31
C GLU A 26 -16.27 6.62 16.32
N PHE A 27 -15.81 6.32 15.11
CA PHE A 27 -16.61 5.79 14.01
C PHE A 27 -15.93 4.54 13.47
N GLU A 28 -16.73 3.51 13.20
CA GLU A 28 -16.26 2.21 12.78
C GLU A 28 -17.05 1.75 11.54
N VAL A 29 -16.35 1.13 10.60
CA VAL A 29 -16.97 0.44 9.45
C VAL A 29 -16.46 -0.99 9.37
N VAL A 30 -17.35 -1.90 8.99
CA VAL A 30 -17.02 -3.33 8.83
C VAL A 30 -16.52 -3.56 7.42
N ILE A 31 -15.31 -4.11 7.30
CA ILE A 31 -14.58 -4.17 6.04
C ILE A 31 -14.05 -5.57 5.74
N ASP A 32 -13.86 -5.84 4.46
CA ASP A 32 -12.95 -6.86 3.96
C ASP A 32 -11.51 -6.37 4.10
N ALA A 33 -10.69 -7.10 4.86
CA ALA A 33 -9.32 -6.68 5.16
C ALA A 33 -8.41 -6.70 3.93
N ASP A 34 -8.54 -7.71 3.06
CA ASP A 34 -7.69 -7.84 1.88
C ASP A 34 -7.96 -6.65 0.94
N LYS A 35 -9.23 -6.40 0.63
CA LYS A 35 -9.62 -5.27 -0.24
C LYS A 35 -9.28 -3.91 0.37
N ALA A 36 -9.41 -3.75 1.68
CA ALA A 36 -9.04 -2.51 2.35
C ALA A 36 -7.51 -2.24 2.30
N VAL A 37 -6.70 -3.29 2.41
CA VAL A 37 -5.24 -3.19 2.25
C VAL A 37 -4.90 -2.86 0.79
N GLU A 38 -5.53 -3.51 -0.17
CA GLU A 38 -5.35 -3.22 -1.59
C GLU A 38 -5.71 -1.77 -1.95
N PHE A 39 -6.79 -1.25 -1.38
CA PHE A 39 -7.17 0.15 -1.51
C PHE A 39 -6.10 1.10 -0.93
N LYS A 40 -5.55 0.79 0.26
CA LYS A 40 -4.43 1.55 0.85
C LYS A 40 -3.16 1.50 0.02
N GLU A 41 -2.93 0.41 -0.72
CA GLU A 41 -1.84 0.27 -1.68
C GLU A 41 -2.07 1.07 -2.98
N GLY A 42 -3.23 1.72 -3.14
CA GLY A 42 -3.58 2.50 -4.32
C GLY A 42 -4.10 1.67 -5.49
N LYS A 43 -4.49 0.42 -5.27
CA LYS A 43 -5.18 -0.38 -6.30
C LYS A 43 -6.60 0.16 -6.53
N PRO A 44 -7.12 0.08 -7.77
CA PRO A 44 -8.46 0.57 -8.09
C PRO A 44 -9.53 -0.39 -7.56
N VAL A 45 -9.84 -0.29 -6.26
CA VAL A 45 -10.88 -1.06 -5.58
C VAL A 45 -12.04 -0.13 -5.23
N ASP A 46 -13.28 -0.52 -5.55
CA ASP A 46 -14.46 0.25 -5.18
C ASP A 46 -14.71 0.14 -3.67
N ILE A 47 -15.01 1.26 -3.00
CA ILE A 47 -15.35 1.32 -1.58
C ILE A 47 -16.50 0.37 -1.23
N LYS A 48 -17.48 0.22 -2.12
CA LYS A 48 -18.60 -0.71 -1.93
C LYS A 48 -18.15 -2.15 -1.78
N ASP A 49 -17.12 -2.54 -2.52
CA ASP A 49 -16.58 -3.89 -2.48
C ASP A 49 -15.77 -4.15 -1.21
N ILE A 50 -15.21 -3.10 -0.60
CA ILE A 50 -14.48 -3.15 0.67
C ILE A 50 -15.44 -3.30 1.84
N LEU A 51 -16.60 -2.66 1.80
CA LEU A 51 -17.57 -2.67 2.88
C LEU A 51 -18.34 -4.00 2.93
N GLN A 52 -18.40 -4.61 4.11
CA GLN A 52 -19.32 -5.73 4.36
C GLN A 52 -20.73 -5.24 4.69
N SER A 53 -20.85 -3.98 5.13
CA SER A 53 -22.10 -3.29 5.39
C SER A 53 -21.93 -1.80 5.12
N GLU A 54 -22.93 -1.16 4.51
CA GLU A 54 -22.93 0.29 4.27
C GLU A 54 -23.21 1.11 5.54
N ASN A 55 -23.35 0.46 6.69
CA ASN A 55 -23.62 1.12 7.96
C ASN A 55 -22.35 1.66 8.62
N ILE A 56 -22.48 2.82 9.26
CA ILE A 56 -21.43 3.43 10.07
C ILE A 56 -21.80 3.24 11.54
N TYR A 57 -20.87 2.66 12.29
CA TYR A 57 -21.07 2.29 13.68
C TYR A 57 -20.33 3.27 14.61
N SER A 58 -20.88 3.49 15.79
CA SER A 58 -20.13 4.03 16.93
C SER A 58 -19.42 2.92 17.70
N ASP A 59 -19.96 1.69 17.64
CA ASP A 59 -19.35 0.46 18.14
C ASP A 59 -19.90 -0.73 17.34
N ALA A 60 -19.13 -1.23 16.38
CA ALA A 60 -19.56 -2.31 15.50
C ALA A 60 -19.71 -3.64 16.24
N LYS A 61 -18.90 -3.87 17.28
CA LYS A 61 -18.96 -5.11 18.09
C LYS A 61 -20.26 -5.21 18.89
N LYS A 62 -20.83 -4.07 19.27
CA LYS A 62 -22.14 -3.99 19.95
C LYS A 62 -23.29 -3.72 18.98
N GLY A 63 -23.02 -3.54 17.69
CA GLY A 63 -24.03 -3.18 16.69
C GLY A 63 -24.63 -1.78 16.87
N MET A 64 -23.92 -0.86 17.52
CA MET A 64 -24.41 0.51 17.74
C MET A 64 -24.10 1.39 16.55
N LEU A 65 -25.14 1.92 15.89
CA LEU A 65 -24.99 2.85 14.76
C LEU A 65 -24.56 4.24 15.24
N ALA A 66 -23.84 4.96 14.38
CA ALA A 66 -23.60 6.38 14.54
C ALA A 66 -24.87 7.17 14.17
N SER A 67 -25.21 8.20 14.94
CA SER A 67 -26.37 9.03 14.62
C SER A 67 -26.09 9.96 13.44
N GLU A 68 -27.05 10.14 12.53
CA GLU A 68 -26.94 11.00 11.34
C GLU A 68 -26.49 12.43 11.66
N THR A 69 -27.01 13.01 12.75
CA THR A 69 -26.63 14.36 13.21
C THR A 69 -25.14 14.48 13.51
N GLN A 70 -24.54 13.43 14.08
CA GLN A 70 -23.10 13.39 14.37
C GLN A 70 -22.28 13.20 13.11
N LEU A 71 -22.77 12.37 12.18
CA LEU A 71 -22.11 12.15 10.90
C LEU A 71 -22.03 13.46 10.11
N LYS A 72 -23.16 14.15 9.96
CA LYS A 72 -23.21 15.45 9.28
C LYS A 72 -22.31 16.50 9.93
N GLN A 73 -22.24 16.53 11.26
CA GLN A 73 -21.39 17.49 11.98
C GLN A 73 -19.89 17.26 11.80
N ILE A 74 -19.45 16.00 11.64
CA ILE A 74 -18.02 15.65 11.67
C ILE A 74 -17.44 15.43 10.28
N PHE A 75 -18.25 14.86 9.38
CA PHE A 75 -17.88 14.52 8.01
C PHE A 75 -18.51 15.47 6.98
N GLU A 76 -19.36 16.41 7.41
CA GLU A 76 -20.03 17.41 6.55
C GLU A 76 -20.94 16.78 5.47
N THR A 77 -21.23 15.49 5.59
CA THR A 77 -22.08 14.71 4.70
C THR A 77 -22.87 13.66 5.49
N GLU A 78 -23.96 13.19 4.91
CA GLU A 78 -24.78 12.07 5.40
C GLU A 78 -24.61 10.83 4.50
N ASN A 79 -23.83 10.93 3.42
CA ASN A 79 -23.61 9.83 2.50
C ASN A 79 -22.67 8.79 3.12
N SER A 80 -23.22 7.60 3.43
CA SER A 80 -22.48 6.53 4.10
C SER A 80 -21.22 6.09 3.36
N LEU A 81 -21.24 6.07 2.02
CA LEU A 81 -20.10 5.64 1.21
C LEU A 81 -18.96 6.65 1.25
N GLN A 82 -19.27 7.95 1.18
CA GLN A 82 -18.26 9.01 1.29
C GLN A 82 -17.62 9.01 2.68
N ILE A 83 -18.42 8.82 3.73
CA ILE A 83 -17.91 8.74 5.10
C ILE A 83 -17.05 7.49 5.26
N ALA A 84 -17.49 6.35 4.75
CA ALA A 84 -16.72 5.11 4.77
C ALA A 84 -15.37 5.26 4.05
N GLU A 85 -15.35 5.90 2.87
CA GLU A 85 -14.12 6.22 2.14
C GLU A 85 -13.16 7.05 3.00
N GLN A 86 -13.67 8.09 3.67
CA GLN A 86 -12.86 8.92 4.57
C GLN A 86 -12.34 8.10 5.76
N ILE A 87 -13.18 7.26 6.38
CA ILE A 87 -12.78 6.40 7.50
C ILE A 87 -11.69 5.41 7.08
N ILE A 88 -11.82 4.79 5.91
CA ILE A 88 -10.81 3.86 5.39
C ILE A 88 -9.53 4.61 5.06
N THR A 89 -9.61 5.77 4.42
CA THR A 89 -8.45 6.54 3.95
C THR A 89 -7.67 7.20 5.08
N GLU A 90 -8.33 7.86 6.01
CA GLU A 90 -7.71 8.63 7.10
C GLU A 90 -7.62 7.84 8.41
N GLY A 91 -8.44 6.81 8.57
CA GLY A 91 -8.49 5.98 9.77
C GLY A 91 -7.48 4.85 9.80
N GLU A 92 -7.59 4.06 10.87
CA GLU A 92 -6.76 2.89 11.15
C GLU A 92 -7.53 1.60 10.84
N ILE A 93 -6.96 0.76 9.97
CA ILE A 93 -7.47 -0.58 9.71
C ILE A 93 -7.04 -1.50 10.86
N GLN A 94 -8.01 -2.02 11.61
CA GLN A 94 -7.77 -2.95 12.69
C GLN A 94 -7.58 -4.36 12.15
N LEU A 95 -6.33 -4.75 12.07
CA LEU A 95 -5.92 -6.08 11.64
C LEU A 95 -5.60 -6.97 12.85
N THR A 96 -5.97 -8.25 12.75
CA THR A 96 -5.55 -9.26 13.73
C THR A 96 -4.02 -9.39 13.74
N ALA A 97 -3.45 -9.86 14.85
CA ALA A 97 -2.00 -10.03 14.98
C ALA A 97 -1.45 -11.03 13.95
N GLU A 98 -2.18 -12.12 13.71
CA GLU A 98 -1.83 -13.15 12.72
C GLU A 98 -1.83 -12.60 11.31
N TYR A 99 -2.86 -11.84 10.95
CA TYR A 99 -2.97 -11.23 9.62
C TYR A 99 -1.88 -10.17 9.38
N ARG A 100 -1.58 -9.33 10.38
CA ARG A 100 -0.43 -8.39 10.31
C ARG A 100 0.90 -9.12 10.09
N LYS A 101 1.13 -10.21 10.82
CA LYS A 101 2.34 -11.01 10.65
C LYS A 101 2.45 -11.56 9.23
N LYS A 102 1.35 -12.13 8.70
CA LYS A 102 1.29 -12.65 7.33
C LYS A 102 1.59 -11.56 6.28
N LEU A 103 0.95 -10.39 6.39
CA LEU A 103 1.21 -9.27 5.47
C LEU A 103 2.67 -8.80 5.55
N ARG A 104 3.19 -8.65 6.77
CA ARG A 104 4.58 -8.23 6.97
C ARG A 104 5.57 -9.21 6.34
N GLU A 105 5.35 -10.52 6.49
CA GLU A 105 6.20 -11.54 5.87
C GLU A 105 6.10 -11.51 4.34
N GLN A 106 4.91 -11.35 3.78
CA GLN A 106 4.72 -11.20 2.33
C GLN A 106 5.43 -9.95 1.79
N LYS A 107 5.29 -8.81 2.48
CA LYS A 107 5.95 -7.55 2.13
C LYS A 107 7.47 -7.67 2.23
N LEU A 108 7.97 -8.28 3.31
CA LEU A 108 9.40 -8.54 3.49
C LEU A 108 9.95 -9.34 2.30
N ASN A 109 9.32 -10.46 1.96
CA ASN A 109 9.77 -11.32 0.86
C ASN A 109 9.77 -10.55 -0.47
N ARG A 110 8.75 -9.73 -0.71
CA ARG A 110 8.68 -8.89 -1.90
C ARG A 110 9.78 -7.83 -1.94
N ILE A 111 10.05 -7.15 -0.82
CA ILE A 111 11.13 -6.16 -0.70
C ILE A 111 12.49 -6.82 -0.93
N VAL A 112 12.73 -7.99 -0.32
CA VAL A 112 13.97 -8.76 -0.51
C VAL A 112 14.17 -9.11 -1.98
N GLU A 113 13.12 -9.57 -2.66
CA GLU A 113 13.18 -9.89 -4.09
C GLU A 113 13.48 -8.66 -4.95
N LEU A 114 12.81 -7.53 -4.67
CA LEU A 114 13.05 -6.28 -5.38
C LEU A 114 14.48 -5.78 -5.19
N ILE A 115 15.01 -5.89 -3.96
CA ILE A 115 16.39 -5.53 -3.65
C ILE A 115 17.37 -6.50 -4.33
N ARG A 116 17.07 -7.80 -4.39
CA ARG A 116 17.90 -8.78 -5.08
C ARG A 116 17.99 -8.51 -6.58
N GLN A 117 16.86 -8.15 -7.20
CA GLN A 117 16.79 -7.87 -8.64
C GLN A 117 17.52 -6.57 -9.00
N ARG A 118 17.35 -5.53 -8.19
CA ARG A 118 17.82 -4.17 -8.50
C ARG A 118 19.14 -3.79 -7.83
N GLY A 119 19.56 -4.53 -6.82
CA GLY A 119 20.65 -4.17 -5.91
C GLY A 119 21.89 -5.04 -6.11
N ILE A 120 23.03 -4.37 -6.27
CA ILE A 120 24.34 -4.99 -6.45
C ILE A 120 25.30 -4.64 -5.31
N ASP A 121 26.28 -5.50 -5.06
CA ASP A 121 27.46 -5.15 -4.28
C ASP A 121 28.37 -4.25 -5.13
N PRO A 122 28.67 -3.00 -4.70
CA PRO A 122 29.53 -2.10 -5.45
C PRO A 122 30.99 -2.59 -5.59
N ARG A 123 31.40 -3.62 -4.83
CA ARG A 123 32.75 -4.19 -4.88
C ARG A 123 32.89 -5.27 -5.93
N THR A 124 31.86 -6.09 -6.11
CA THR A 124 31.89 -7.26 -7.01
C THR A 124 30.99 -7.09 -8.24
N ASN A 125 30.12 -6.08 -8.25
CA ASN A 125 29.05 -5.87 -9.24
C ASN A 125 28.10 -7.07 -9.38
N LEU A 126 28.00 -7.91 -8.35
CA LEU A 126 27.09 -9.06 -8.32
C LEU A 126 25.90 -8.78 -7.41
N PRO A 127 24.72 -9.35 -7.71
CA PRO A 127 23.55 -9.25 -6.84
C PRO A 127 23.79 -10.00 -5.52
N HIS A 128 23.21 -9.47 -4.44
CA HIS A 128 23.27 -10.11 -3.13
C HIS A 128 22.28 -11.29 -3.04
N PRO A 129 22.67 -12.44 -2.45
CA PRO A 129 21.73 -13.52 -2.18
C PRO A 129 20.56 -13.07 -1.29
N ALA A 130 19.35 -13.59 -1.53
CA ALA A 130 18.15 -13.23 -0.75
C ALA A 130 18.35 -13.38 0.77
N ALA A 131 18.92 -14.51 1.20
CA ALA A 131 19.21 -14.78 2.61
C ALA A 131 20.15 -13.73 3.25
N ARG A 132 21.08 -13.17 2.48
CA ARG A 132 22.00 -12.11 2.97
C ARG A 132 21.26 -10.79 3.17
N ILE A 133 20.36 -10.45 2.27
CA ILE A 133 19.50 -9.26 2.36
C ILE A 133 18.54 -9.40 3.56
N GLU A 134 17.87 -10.55 3.71
CA GLU A 134 17.01 -10.83 4.87
C GLU A 134 17.75 -10.69 6.21
N SER A 135 18.95 -11.24 6.28
CA SER A 135 19.79 -11.14 7.48
C SER A 135 20.17 -9.68 7.77
N ALA A 136 20.50 -8.91 6.73
CA ALA A 136 20.81 -7.49 6.86
C ALA A 136 19.59 -6.67 7.34
N ILE A 137 18.38 -6.98 6.85
CA ILE A 137 17.13 -6.32 7.27
C ILE A 137 16.87 -6.58 8.77
N LYS A 138 17.08 -7.82 9.23
CA LYS A 138 16.94 -8.18 10.65
C LYS A 138 17.99 -7.48 11.51
N GLU A 139 19.25 -7.43 11.06
CA GLU A 139 20.36 -6.78 11.77
C GLU A 139 20.15 -5.26 11.89
N ALA A 140 19.73 -4.61 10.81
CA ALA A 140 19.40 -3.18 10.79
C ALA A 140 18.07 -2.85 11.49
N LYS A 141 17.33 -3.86 11.99
CA LYS A 141 16.03 -3.73 12.68
C LYS A 141 15.03 -2.86 11.92
N VAL A 142 14.99 -3.01 10.59
CA VAL A 142 14.12 -2.19 9.74
C VAL A 142 12.66 -2.56 10.00
N LYS A 143 11.83 -1.56 10.27
CA LYS A 143 10.38 -1.74 10.45
C LYS A 143 9.70 -1.67 9.09
N ILE A 144 9.06 -2.76 8.69
CA ILE A 144 8.23 -2.85 7.48
C ILE A 144 6.80 -2.44 7.81
N ASP A 145 6.24 -1.62 6.94
CA ASP A 145 4.85 -1.16 6.96
C ASP A 145 4.00 -2.10 6.08
N GLU A 146 2.94 -2.67 6.67
CA GLU A 146 2.05 -3.60 5.98
C GLU A 146 1.12 -2.93 4.97
N LEU A 147 0.80 -1.65 5.17
CA LEU A 147 -0.20 -0.94 4.37
C LEU A 147 0.40 -0.22 3.16
N LYS A 148 1.71 0.00 3.15
CA LYS A 148 2.41 0.62 2.01
C LYS A 148 2.82 -0.42 0.98
N THR A 149 2.97 0.02 -0.26
CA THR A 149 3.52 -0.84 -1.33
C THR A 149 4.95 -1.28 -0.99
N ALA A 150 5.38 -2.41 -1.53
CA ALA A 150 6.75 -2.88 -1.30
C ALA A 150 7.75 -1.95 -2.01
N GLU A 151 7.37 -1.49 -3.20
CA GLU A 151 8.13 -0.62 -4.08
C GLU A 151 8.47 0.72 -3.43
N GLU A 152 7.52 1.36 -2.75
CA GLU A 152 7.75 2.60 -1.98
C GLU A 152 8.73 2.39 -0.81
N GLN A 153 8.75 1.18 -0.24
CA GLN A 153 9.59 0.86 0.91
C GLN A 153 11.01 0.44 0.52
N VAL A 154 11.27 0.06 -0.74
CA VAL A 154 12.60 -0.39 -1.18
C VAL A 154 13.68 0.66 -0.91
N GLN A 155 13.47 1.92 -1.32
CA GLN A 155 14.48 2.97 -1.20
C GLN A 155 14.82 3.28 0.29
N PRO A 156 13.83 3.51 1.19
CA PRO A 156 14.10 3.64 2.61
C PRO A 156 14.81 2.43 3.23
N VAL A 157 14.40 1.21 2.85
CA VAL A 157 15.01 -0.03 3.36
C VAL A 157 16.47 -0.10 2.92
N VAL A 158 16.76 0.11 1.63
CA VAL A 158 18.13 0.08 1.10
C VAL A 158 19.00 1.13 1.77
N ALA A 159 18.49 2.34 2.02
CA ALA A 159 19.22 3.37 2.76
C ALA A 159 19.59 2.91 4.18
N ALA A 160 18.68 2.24 4.88
CA ALA A 160 18.91 1.67 6.20
C ALA A 160 19.86 0.45 6.20
N LEU A 161 19.98 -0.27 5.08
CA LEU A 161 20.88 -1.42 4.93
C LEU A 161 22.34 -1.02 4.67
N ARG A 162 22.59 0.13 4.06
CA ARG A 162 23.96 0.60 3.68
C ARG A 162 25.03 0.48 4.78
N PRO A 163 24.75 0.72 6.08
CA PRO A 163 25.75 0.57 7.15
C PRO A 163 26.21 -0.88 7.37
N VAL A 164 25.35 -1.86 7.08
CA VAL A 164 25.55 -3.29 7.39
C VAL A 164 25.85 -4.11 6.14
N LEU A 165 25.31 -3.69 5.00
CA LEU A 165 25.45 -4.35 3.71
C LEU A 165 25.79 -3.29 2.65
N PRO A 166 26.99 -3.33 2.03
CA PRO A 166 27.32 -2.44 0.92
C PRO A 166 26.41 -2.79 -0.26
N ILE A 167 25.42 -1.93 -0.51
CA ILE A 167 24.43 -2.12 -1.55
C ILE A 167 24.20 -0.83 -2.32
N ARG A 168 24.19 -0.94 -3.65
CA ARG A 168 23.81 0.13 -4.57
C ARG A 168 22.68 -0.39 -5.43
N ILE A 169 21.62 0.40 -5.60
CA ILE A 169 20.60 0.11 -6.61
C ILE A 169 21.18 0.52 -7.95
N GLU A 170 21.21 -0.41 -8.90
CA GLU A 170 21.58 -0.11 -10.28
C GLU A 170 20.38 0.56 -10.96
N LEU A 171 20.58 1.82 -11.31
CA LEU A 171 19.65 2.61 -12.10
C LEU A 171 20.23 2.62 -13.52
N GLN A 172 19.46 2.13 -14.49
CA GLN A 172 19.85 2.18 -15.89
C GLN A 172 19.35 3.49 -16.50
N GLU A 173 20.28 4.24 -17.10
CA GLU A 173 19.95 5.36 -17.96
C GLU A 173 19.69 4.84 -19.38
N ILE A 174 18.46 4.98 -19.85
CA ILE A 174 18.05 4.58 -21.20
C ILE A 174 17.78 5.84 -22.02
N ALA A 175 18.49 5.98 -23.15
CA ALA A 175 18.19 7.00 -24.13
C ALA A 175 17.12 6.50 -25.12
N LEU A 176 15.98 7.17 -25.16
CA LEU A 176 14.86 6.89 -26.04
C LEU A 176 14.76 7.97 -27.12
N LYS A 177 14.56 7.56 -28.38
CA LYS A 177 14.15 8.44 -29.48
C LYS A 177 12.78 7.97 -30.00
N ILE A 178 11.78 8.82 -29.86
CA ILE A 178 10.39 8.52 -30.24
C ILE A 178 10.01 9.42 -31.41
N SER A 179 9.42 8.84 -32.46
CA SER A 179 8.95 9.58 -33.63
C SER A 179 7.82 10.56 -33.29
N ALA A 180 7.67 11.62 -34.09
CA ALA A 180 6.67 12.66 -33.86
C ALA A 180 5.23 12.13 -33.70
N GLU A 181 4.88 11.08 -34.44
CA GLU A 181 3.56 10.45 -34.40
C GLU A 181 3.20 9.86 -33.02
N ASN A 182 4.20 9.37 -32.28
CA ASN A 182 4.01 8.67 -31.00
C ASN A 182 4.50 9.46 -29.79
N ALA A 183 5.21 10.57 -30.00
CA ALA A 183 5.85 11.34 -28.94
C ALA A 183 4.87 11.77 -27.83
N VAL A 184 3.70 12.30 -28.19
CA VAL A 184 2.69 12.77 -27.21
C VAL A 184 2.11 11.61 -26.39
N LYS A 185 1.83 10.47 -27.02
CA LYS A 185 1.29 9.28 -26.33
C LYS A 185 2.34 8.68 -25.40
N SER A 186 3.55 8.50 -25.90
CA SER A 186 4.66 7.91 -25.17
C SER A 186 5.17 8.81 -24.03
N TYR A 187 5.10 10.13 -24.16
CA TYR A 187 5.48 11.07 -23.10
C TYR A 187 4.74 10.77 -21.78
N SER A 188 3.42 10.60 -21.86
CA SER A 188 2.60 10.28 -20.69
C SER A 188 2.94 8.92 -20.08
N ALA A 189 3.30 7.94 -20.90
CA ALA A 189 3.66 6.60 -20.44
C ALA A 189 5.05 6.60 -19.78
N VAL A 190 6.03 7.26 -20.39
CA VAL A 190 7.39 7.40 -19.86
C VAL A 190 7.36 8.09 -18.50
N LYS A 191 6.63 9.21 -18.37
CA LYS A 191 6.52 9.94 -17.10
C LYS A 191 5.86 9.16 -15.96
N ARG A 192 5.06 8.12 -16.28
CA ARG A 192 4.45 7.22 -15.27
C ARG A 192 5.38 6.10 -14.81
N HIS A 193 6.30 5.65 -15.67
CA HIS A 193 7.09 4.44 -15.43
C HIS A 193 8.58 4.68 -15.24
N ALA A 194 9.09 5.87 -15.54
CA ALA A 194 10.50 6.22 -15.43
C ALA A 194 10.70 7.67 -15.03
N THR A 195 11.86 7.98 -14.45
CA THR A 195 12.24 9.35 -14.11
C THR A 195 12.97 9.97 -15.29
N ILE A 196 12.42 11.03 -15.88
CA ILE A 196 13.07 11.73 -17.01
C ILE A 196 14.22 12.57 -16.47
N LEU A 197 15.46 12.25 -16.87
CA LEU A 197 16.66 13.01 -16.51
C LEU A 197 16.90 14.18 -17.48
N LYS A 198 16.71 13.94 -18.77
CA LYS A 198 16.86 14.93 -19.85
C LYS A 198 15.83 14.70 -20.92
N GLU A 199 15.29 15.76 -21.50
CA GLU A 199 14.38 15.70 -22.64
C GLU A 199 14.63 16.82 -23.65
N GLU A 200 14.47 16.50 -24.93
CA GLU A 200 14.63 17.42 -26.05
C GLU A 200 13.62 17.08 -27.15
N TRP A 201 12.96 18.12 -27.69
CA TRP A 201 12.13 18.01 -28.88
C TRP A 201 12.93 18.45 -30.09
N LEU A 202 13.10 17.54 -31.05
CA LEU A 202 13.83 17.80 -32.28
C LEU A 202 12.96 18.55 -33.28
N LYS A 203 13.62 19.22 -34.23
CA LYS A 203 12.97 20.03 -35.29
C LYS A 203 12.07 19.22 -36.22
N ASP A 204 12.29 17.91 -36.30
CA ASP A 204 11.47 16.95 -37.06
C ASP A 204 10.22 16.49 -36.27
N GLY A 205 9.98 17.05 -35.09
CA GLY A 205 8.88 16.70 -34.19
C GLY A 205 9.15 15.44 -33.35
N SER A 206 10.28 14.76 -33.54
CA SER A 206 10.65 13.62 -32.71
C SER A 206 11.06 14.06 -31.30
N TRP A 207 10.84 13.20 -30.31
CA TRP A 207 11.15 13.44 -28.91
C TRP A 207 12.28 12.52 -28.47
N VAL A 208 13.35 13.09 -27.91
CA VAL A 208 14.47 12.37 -27.34
C VAL A 208 14.47 12.58 -25.84
N CYS A 209 14.56 11.50 -25.07
CA CYS A 209 14.69 11.60 -23.62
C CYS A 209 15.69 10.58 -23.07
N VAL A 210 16.39 10.97 -22.01
CA VAL A 210 17.18 10.06 -21.18
C VAL A 210 16.36 9.82 -19.93
N VAL A 211 16.01 8.55 -19.71
CA VAL A 211 15.18 8.13 -18.59
C VAL A 211 15.96 7.23 -17.66
N GLU A 212 15.76 7.42 -16.37
CA GLU A 212 16.29 6.55 -15.33
C GLU A 212 15.22 5.50 -14.98
N VAL A 213 15.58 4.24 -15.15
CA VAL A 213 14.73 3.10 -14.84
C VAL A 213 15.51 2.17 -13.89
N PRO A 214 14.90 1.66 -12.82
CA PRO A 214 15.50 0.57 -12.05
C PRO A 214 15.74 -0.62 -12.99
N ALA A 215 16.96 -1.18 -12.95
CA ALA A 215 17.32 -2.36 -13.74
C ALA A 215 16.38 -3.56 -13.50
#